data_AF-A0A756I4J0-F1
#
_entry.id   AF-A0A756I4J0-F1
#
_cell.length_a   1.000
_cell.length_b   1.000
_cell.length_c   1.000
_cell.angle_alpha   90.00
_cell.angle_beta   90.00
_cell.angle_gamma   90.00
#
_symmetry.space_group_name_H-M   'P 1'
#
loop_
_entity.id
_entity.type
_entity.pdbx_description
1 polymer ?
#
loop_
_entity_poly.entity_id
_entity_poly.type
_entity_poly.pdbx_seq_one_letter_code
_entity_poly.pdbx_strand_id
1 'polypeptide(L)'
;MNTDTDTGVPALSGETAPLPAVTLFNLEQFEWRVHTEQTELACRELVFLLGELDRHYGLWGDAFRAFAPGQTPAGLNRHLCTRLAGAITTLFSRPGFSISDTGYVQLMNLHRWLALIFAVSSYR
;
A
#
# COMPACT_ATOMS: atom_id res chain seq x y z
N MET A 1 -45.57 -40.43 19.75
CA MET A 1 -46.18 -39.20 20.30
C MET A 1 -45.04 -38.24 20.58
N ASN A 2 -44.96 -37.21 19.72
CA ASN A 2 -44.28 -35.90 19.84
C ASN A 2 -42.75 -35.91 20.07
N THR A 3 -41.92 -35.60 19.06
CA THR A 3 -41.52 -34.25 18.56
C THR A 3 -40.87 -33.40 19.63
N ASP A 4 -39.57 -33.14 19.52
CA ASP A 4 -39.09 -31.76 19.42
C ASP A 4 -37.71 -31.67 18.80
N THR A 5 -37.55 -30.57 18.09
CA THR A 5 -36.48 -30.22 17.17
C THR A 5 -35.51 -29.33 17.94
N ASP A 6 -34.20 -29.57 17.88
CA ASP A 6 -33.25 -28.49 18.19
C ASP A 6 -32.10 -28.44 17.19
N THR A 7 -32.28 -27.47 16.31
CA THR A 7 -31.37 -26.80 15.39
C THR A 7 -30.07 -26.37 16.08
N GLY A 8 -28.97 -27.06 15.79
CA GLY A 8 -27.62 -26.59 16.07
C GLY A 8 -26.86 -26.34 14.78
N VAL A 9 -27.23 -25.30 14.02
CA VAL A 9 -26.39 -24.77 12.94
C VAL A 9 -25.16 -24.16 13.60
N PRO A 10 -23.93 -24.64 13.34
CA PRO A 10 -22.75 -23.88 13.75
C PRO A 10 -22.75 -22.60 12.93
N ALA A 11 -22.94 -21.47 13.60
CA ALA A 11 -22.69 -20.16 13.02
C ALA A 11 -21.24 -20.17 12.51
N LEU A 12 -21.08 -20.26 11.20
CA LEU A 12 -19.83 -19.96 10.52
C LEU A 12 -19.60 -18.47 10.74
N SER A 13 -18.96 -18.14 11.87
CA SER A 13 -18.28 -16.87 12.06
C SER A 13 -17.45 -16.66 10.80
N GLY A 14 -17.79 -15.61 10.06
CA GLY A 14 -16.97 -15.12 8.96
C GLY A 14 -15.65 -14.67 9.56
N GLU A 15 -14.74 -15.64 9.74
CA GLU A 15 -13.33 -15.40 9.98
C GLU A 15 -12.88 -14.63 8.75
N THR A 16 -12.84 -13.31 8.90
CA THR A 16 -12.31 -12.41 7.89
C THR A 16 -10.84 -12.75 7.85
N ALA A 17 -10.46 -13.71 7.01
CA ALA A 17 -9.09 -14.20 6.91
C ALA A 17 -8.18 -12.97 6.87
N PRO A 18 -7.23 -12.83 7.80
CA PRO A 18 -6.40 -11.65 7.85
C PRO A 18 -5.74 -11.51 6.49
N LEU A 19 -6.04 -10.40 5.80
CA LEU A 19 -5.46 -10.09 4.50
C LEU A 19 -3.94 -10.26 4.60
N PRO A 20 -3.29 -10.90 3.62
CA PRO A 20 -1.89 -11.29 3.71
C PRO A 20 -1.01 -10.09 4.09
N ALA A 21 -0.10 -10.30 5.03
CA ALA A 21 0.88 -9.29 5.40
C ALA A 21 1.76 -8.98 4.19
N VAL A 22 1.87 -7.70 3.84
CA VAL A 22 2.81 -7.24 2.81
C VAL A 22 4.22 -7.41 3.37
N THR A 23 5.02 -8.27 2.74
CA THR A 23 6.42 -8.55 3.12
C THR A 23 7.42 -8.09 2.07
N LEU A 24 6.94 -7.77 0.87
CA LEU A 24 7.72 -7.28 -0.25
C LEU A 24 6.90 -6.21 -0.99
N PHE A 25 7.51 -5.07 -1.25
CA PHE A 25 6.96 -4.02 -2.10
C PHE A 25 7.50 -4.17 -3.51
N ASN A 26 6.61 -4.30 -4.49
CA ASN A 26 6.94 -4.28 -5.91
C ASN A 26 6.24 -3.08 -6.56
N LEU A 27 7.02 -2.18 -7.17
CA LEU A 27 6.50 -0.94 -7.76
C LEU A 27 5.51 -1.20 -8.89
N GLU A 28 5.81 -2.13 -9.80
CA GLU A 28 4.93 -2.46 -10.92
C GLU A 28 3.60 -3.05 -10.43
N GLN A 29 3.66 -3.91 -9.40
CA GLN A 29 2.47 -4.49 -8.79
C GLN A 29 1.61 -3.41 -8.12
N PHE A 30 2.26 -2.48 -7.40
CA PHE A 30 1.58 -1.36 -6.74
C PHE A 30 0.87 -0.47 -7.77
N GLU A 31 1.57 -0.07 -8.84
CA GLU A 31 0.98 0.71 -9.95
C GLU A 31 -0.25 0.00 -10.52
N TRP A 32 -0.13 -1.30 -10.80
CA TRP A 32 -1.26 -2.09 -11.30
C TRP A 32 -2.43 -2.13 -10.30
N ARG A 33 -2.17 -2.29 -9.00
CA ARG A 33 -3.23 -2.28 -7.95
C ARG A 33 -3.92 -0.94 -7.82
N VAL A 34 -3.18 0.16 -7.96
CA VAL A 34 -3.74 1.51 -7.95
C VAL A 34 -4.73 1.71 -9.11
N HIS A 35 -4.45 1.12 -10.27
CA HIS A 35 -5.33 1.20 -11.43
C HIS A 35 -6.51 0.20 -11.40
N THR A 36 -6.44 -0.85 -10.59
CA THR A 36 -7.54 -1.82 -10.40
C THR A 36 -8.44 -1.44 -9.21
N GLU A 37 -9.53 -2.17 -8.99
CA GLU A 37 -10.46 -1.94 -7.86
C GLU A 37 -9.90 -2.38 -6.49
N GLN A 38 -8.58 -2.59 -6.37
CA GLN A 38 -7.91 -3.10 -5.17
C GLN A 38 -7.33 -1.98 -4.28
N THR A 39 -8.13 -0.94 -4.02
CA THR A 39 -7.69 0.28 -3.31
C THR A 39 -7.15 -0.01 -1.90
N GLU A 40 -7.80 -0.86 -1.12
CA GLU A 40 -7.37 -1.23 0.24
C GLU A 40 -5.99 -1.91 0.24
N LEU A 41 -5.75 -2.83 -0.71
CA LEU A 41 -4.46 -3.50 -0.83
C LEU A 41 -3.36 -2.54 -1.26
N ALA A 42 -3.66 -1.60 -2.17
CA ALA A 42 -2.71 -0.56 -2.55
C ALA A 42 -2.38 0.35 -1.36
N CYS A 43 -3.35 0.73 -0.53
CA CYS A 43 -3.10 1.52 0.69
C CYS A 43 -2.15 0.80 1.65
N ARG A 44 -2.37 -0.50 1.87
CA ARG A 44 -1.50 -1.31 2.73
C ARG A 44 -0.07 -1.40 2.20
N GLU A 45 0.10 -1.55 0.90
CA GLU A 45 1.42 -1.52 0.26
C GLU A 45 2.09 -0.15 0.39
N LEU A 46 1.33 0.94 0.27
CA LEU A 46 1.85 2.29 0.48
C LEU A 46 2.33 2.48 1.93
N VAL A 47 1.51 2.09 2.92
CA VAL A 47 1.91 2.18 4.34
C VAL A 47 3.14 1.32 4.62
N PHE A 48 3.21 0.11 4.04
CA PHE A 48 4.38 -0.75 4.13
C PHE A 48 5.64 -0.09 3.54
N LEU A 49 5.54 0.49 2.33
CA LEU A 49 6.64 1.21 1.69
C LEU A 49 7.13 2.38 2.55
N LEU A 50 6.21 3.20 3.06
CA LEU A 50 6.57 4.34 3.88
C LEU A 50 7.20 3.91 5.21
N GLY A 51 6.73 2.80 5.80
CA GLY A 51 7.35 2.19 6.98
C GLY A 51 8.75 1.64 6.70
N GLU A 52 8.99 1.07 5.52
CA GLU A 52 10.32 0.66 5.09
C GLU A 52 11.27 1.85 4.93
N LEU A 53 10.80 2.95 4.34
CA LEU A 53 11.57 4.20 4.25
C LEU A 53 11.88 4.77 5.63
N ASP A 54 10.94 4.69 6.56
CA ASP A 54 11.14 5.12 7.95
C ASP A 54 12.23 4.30 8.65
N ARG A 55 12.20 2.97 8.52
CA ARG A 55 13.20 2.06 9.09
C ARG A 55 14.60 2.25 8.48
N HIS A 56 14.67 2.51 7.18
CA HIS A 56 15.92 2.63 6.44
C HIS A 56 16.38 4.08 6.23
N TYR A 57 15.77 5.05 6.93
CA TYR A 57 16.09 6.47 6.83
C TYR A 57 16.10 7.01 5.38
N GLY A 58 15.17 6.56 4.55
CA GLY A 58 15.00 6.99 3.17
C GLY A 58 15.83 6.21 2.14
N LEU A 59 16.58 5.19 2.57
CA LEU A 59 17.21 4.22 1.67
C LEU A 59 16.20 3.13 1.28
N TRP A 60 16.36 2.59 0.07
CA TRP A 60 15.59 1.43 -0.35
C TRP A 60 16.12 0.18 0.36
N GLY A 61 15.27 -0.50 1.12
CA GLY A 61 15.62 -1.75 1.81
C GLY A 61 15.50 -2.98 0.92
N ASP A 62 15.86 -4.15 1.47
CA ASP A 62 15.78 -5.44 0.76
C ASP A 62 14.35 -5.84 0.39
N ALA A 63 13.36 -5.28 1.08
CA ALA A 63 11.95 -5.50 0.80
C ALA A 63 11.41 -4.64 -0.36
N PHE A 64 12.23 -3.81 -1.01
CA PHE A 64 11.84 -3.02 -2.16
C PHE A 64 12.32 -3.64 -3.48
N ARG A 65 11.42 -3.75 -4.45
CA ARG A 65 11.70 -4.18 -5.82
C ARG A 65 11.04 -3.20 -6.79
N ALA A 66 11.82 -2.80 -7.79
CA ALA A 66 11.32 -2.03 -8.91
C ALA A 66 12.13 -2.35 -10.15
N PHE A 67 11.47 -2.39 -11.30
CA PHE A 67 12.12 -2.58 -12.58
C PHE A 67 12.33 -1.23 -13.26
N ALA A 68 13.59 -0.81 -13.40
CA ALA A 68 13.96 0.47 -14.00
C ALA A 68 15.13 0.28 -14.99
N PRO A 69 14.90 -0.39 -16.14
CA PRO A 69 15.95 -0.65 -17.11
C PRO A 69 16.46 0.65 -17.74
N GLY A 70 17.77 0.72 -17.99
CA GLY A 70 18.40 1.88 -18.65
C GLY A 70 18.58 3.12 -17.78
N GLN A 71 18.22 3.07 -16.48
CA GLN A 71 18.45 4.19 -15.58
C GLN A 71 19.84 4.19 -14.99
N THR A 72 20.45 5.38 -14.93
CA THR A 72 21.71 5.59 -14.22
C THR A 72 21.46 5.62 -12.71
N PRO A 73 22.43 5.24 -11.86
CA PRO A 73 22.27 5.32 -10.40
C PRO A 73 21.86 6.72 -9.91
N ALA A 74 22.37 7.78 -10.55
CA ALA A 74 22.03 9.17 -10.23
C ALA A 74 20.57 9.54 -10.59
N GLY A 75 20.02 8.96 -11.66
CA GLY A 75 18.64 9.19 -12.10
C GLY A 75 17.61 8.24 -11.48
N LEU A 76 18.07 7.11 -10.93
CA LEU A 76 17.20 6.04 -10.46
C LEU A 76 16.22 6.50 -9.38
N ASN A 77 16.71 7.15 -8.32
CA ASN A 77 15.83 7.63 -7.23
C ASN A 77 14.77 8.61 -7.74
N ARG A 78 15.15 9.57 -8.58
CA ARG A 78 14.22 10.51 -9.20
C ARG A 78 13.17 9.78 -10.05
N HIS A 79 13.59 8.78 -10.82
CA HIS A 79 12.69 7.99 -11.66
C HIS A 79 11.69 7.19 -10.82
N LEU A 80 12.17 6.48 -9.79
CA LEU A 80 11.32 5.72 -8.86
C LEU A 80 10.36 6.62 -8.11
N CYS A 81 10.84 7.72 -7.53
CA CYS A 81 9.99 8.69 -6.83
C CYS A 81 8.93 9.31 -7.75
N THR A 82 9.24 9.55 -9.03
CA THR A 82 8.27 10.08 -10.00
C THR A 82 7.15 9.08 -10.31
N ARG A 83 7.51 7.80 -10.49
CA ARG A 83 6.54 6.72 -10.66
C ARG A 83 5.65 6.55 -9.43
N LEU A 84 6.27 6.51 -8.25
CA LEU A 84 5.58 6.45 -6.96
C LEU A 84 4.64 7.64 -6.78
N ALA A 85 5.10 8.88 -7.02
CA ALA A 85 4.27 10.07 -6.93
C ALA A 85 3.03 9.98 -7.83
N GLY A 86 3.18 9.53 -9.09
CA GLY A 86 2.06 9.32 -10.00
C GLY A 86 1.05 8.27 -9.51
N ALA A 87 1.53 7.13 -9.01
CA ALA A 87 0.68 6.08 -8.47
C ALA A 87 -0.03 6.51 -7.17
N ILE A 88 0.68 7.19 -6.27
CA ILE A 88 0.13 7.74 -5.02
C ILE A 88 -0.95 8.77 -5.31
N THR A 89 -0.71 9.71 -6.23
CA THR A 89 -1.72 10.70 -6.64
C THR A 89 -2.95 10.02 -7.23
N THR A 90 -2.76 9.00 -8.07
CA THR A 90 -3.86 8.23 -8.64
C THR A 90 -4.66 7.54 -7.54
N LEU A 91 -4.00 6.92 -6.56
CA LEU A 91 -4.64 6.25 -5.43
C LEU A 91 -5.50 7.20 -4.61
N PHE A 92 -4.96 8.37 -4.23
CA PHE A 92 -5.70 9.37 -3.44
C PHE A 92 -6.81 10.07 -4.23
N SER A 93 -6.71 10.11 -5.56
CA SER A 93 -7.74 10.73 -6.42
C SER A 93 -8.90 9.78 -6.72
N ARG A 94 -8.89 8.53 -6.24
CA ARG A 94 -9.96 7.56 -6.54
C ARG A 94 -11.28 7.93 -5.85
N PRO A 95 -12.40 7.94 -6.58
CA PRO A 95 -13.72 8.10 -5.96
C PRO A 95 -14.01 6.89 -5.06
N GLY A 96 -14.39 7.15 -3.81
CA GLY A 96 -14.64 6.10 -2.80
C GLY A 96 -13.40 5.69 -2.00
N PHE A 97 -12.26 6.36 -2.18
CA PHE A 97 -11.12 6.21 -1.29
C PHE A 97 -11.51 6.64 0.13
N SER A 98 -11.50 5.70 1.08
CA SER A 98 -11.67 5.97 2.50
C SER A 98 -10.55 5.29 3.27
N ILE A 99 -10.04 5.99 4.28
CA ILE A 99 -9.02 5.45 5.20
C ILE A 99 -9.71 5.26 6.55
N SER A 100 -9.47 4.14 7.21
CA SER A 100 -9.88 3.96 8.60
C SER A 100 -9.15 4.94 9.52
N ASP A 101 -9.70 5.23 10.69
CA ASP A 101 -9.05 6.15 11.66
C ASP A 101 -7.63 5.68 12.02
N THR A 102 -7.45 4.37 12.16
CA THR A 102 -6.14 3.76 12.41
C THR A 102 -5.15 3.95 11.25
N GLY A 103 -5.61 3.81 10.00
CA GLY A 103 -4.79 4.04 8.81
C GLY A 103 -4.43 5.52 8.65
N TYR A 104 -5.33 6.43 9.03
CA TYR A 104 -5.07 7.86 8.98
C TYR A 104 -3.95 8.27 9.94
N VAL A 105 -3.98 7.79 11.18
CA VAL A 105 -2.92 8.04 12.18
C VAL A 105 -1.57 7.50 11.69
N GLN A 106 -1.55 6.28 11.12
CA GLN A 106 -0.34 5.71 10.54
C GLN A 106 0.20 6.56 9.38
N LEU A 107 -0.67 6.96 8.46
CA LEU A 107 -0.28 7.80 7.33
C LEU A 107 0.24 9.16 7.79
N MET A 108 -0.36 9.76 8.81
CA MET A 108 0.12 11.01 9.40
C MET A 108 1.49 10.86 10.07
N ASN A 109 1.77 9.74 10.73
CA ASN A 109 3.12 9.48 11.26
C ASN A 109 4.17 9.34 10.13
N LEU A 110 3.74 8.84 8.98
CA LEU A 110 4.59 8.56 7.82
C LEU A 110 4.58 9.69 6.76
N HIS A 111 3.86 10.79 7.01
CA HIS A 111 3.66 11.86 6.02
C HIS A 111 4.97 12.48 5.53
N ARG A 112 6.01 12.50 6.39
CA ARG A 112 7.33 13.03 6.06
C ARG A 112 7.96 12.30 4.87
N TRP A 113 7.75 10.99 4.78
CA TRP A 113 8.26 10.16 3.69
C TRP A 113 7.45 10.32 2.43
N LEU A 114 6.13 10.51 2.58
CA LEU A 114 5.26 10.88 1.47
C LEU A 114 5.73 12.20 0.84
N ALA A 115 5.95 13.23 1.67
CA ALA A 115 6.45 14.51 1.23
C ALA A 115 7.84 14.40 0.54
N LEU A 116 8.72 13.55 1.07
CA LEU A 116 10.05 13.33 0.48
C LEU A 116 9.98 12.66 -0.90
N ILE A 117 9.07 11.70 -1.10
CA ILE A 117 8.82 11.09 -2.42
C ILE A 117 8.44 12.19 -3.43
N PHE A 118 7.50 13.06 -3.08
CA PHE A 118 7.10 14.17 -3.95
C PHE A 118 8.23 15.18 -4.16
N ALA A 119 9.01 15.52 -3.13
CA ALA A 119 10.11 16.47 -3.23
C ALA A 119 11.26 15.99 -4.14
N VAL A 120 11.56 14.68 -4.14
CA VAL A 120 12.60 14.07 -4.98
C VAL A 120 12.09 13.79 -6.40
N SER A 121 10.78 13.57 -6.54
CA SER A 121 10.15 13.35 -7.84
C SER A 121 10.31 14.56 -8.76
N SER A 122 10.17 14.32 -10.06
CA SER A 122 9.96 15.41 -11.04
C SER A 122 8.46 15.75 -11.19
N TYR A 123 7.62 15.30 -10.25
CA TYR A 123 6.18 15.57 -10.26
C TYR A 123 5.97 17.05 -9.94
N ARG A 124 5.39 17.79 -10.88
CA ARG A 124 5.13 19.22 -10.84
C ARG A 124 3.77 19.50 -11.43
#